data_AF-F0IK93-F1
#
_entry.id   AF-F0IK93-F1
#
_cell.length_a   1.000
_cell.length_b   1.000
_cell.length_c   1.000
_cell.angle_alpha   90.00
_cell.angle_beta   90.00
_cell.angle_gamma   90.00
#
_symmetry.space_group_name_H-M   'P 1'
#
loop_
_entity.id
_entity.type
_entity.pdbx_description
1 polymer ?
#
loop_
_entity_poly.entity_id
_entity_poly.type
_entity_poly.pdbx_seq_one_letter_code
_entity_poly.pdbx_strand_id
1 'polypeptide(L)'
;MYKIKNKINSWISKNFKSDKNNNTFHTTECIYFTRESDAWLGKNHSKYSYKDFNKNESFLFYTNNESRFQLYSNDKVISEAKLIVSSSELEKLILQFGWITSNNTYWDEKHIGGMTFLVASIIYIMLNDKELMNRDIEVSLEIQSDAKRLLEEKNIDVYYHIFRTSKMNCDHKDNYRRYIFETKNRNDDIDYFEKILILKENSIINTINAINK
;
A
#
# COMPACT_ATOMS: atom_id res chain seq x y z
N MET A 1 -19.54 -26.42 -1.93
CA MET A 1 -18.80 -25.13 -2.05
C MET A 1 -19.03 -24.35 -3.35
N TYR A 2 -19.21 -24.98 -4.52
CA TYR A 2 -19.37 -24.27 -5.81
C TYR A 2 -20.65 -23.42 -5.97
N LYS A 3 -21.76 -23.78 -5.29
CA LYS A 3 -23.04 -23.06 -5.42
C LYS A 3 -23.03 -21.63 -4.83
N ILE A 4 -22.20 -21.38 -3.82
CA ILE A 4 -22.10 -20.05 -3.17
C ILE A 4 -21.30 -19.10 -4.06
N LYS A 5 -20.17 -19.56 -4.61
CA LYS A 5 -19.33 -18.80 -5.55
C LYS A 5 -20.14 -18.33 -6.77
N ASN A 6 -20.99 -19.21 -7.32
CA ASN A 6 -21.82 -18.86 -8.47
C ASN A 6 -22.96 -17.89 -8.13
N LYS A 7 -23.54 -17.96 -6.92
CA LYS A 7 -24.56 -17.00 -6.46
C LYS A 7 -23.97 -15.60 -6.24
N ILE A 8 -22.76 -15.52 -5.67
CA ILE A 8 -22.05 -14.25 -5.47
C ILE A 8 -21.72 -13.62 -6.83
N ASN A 9 -21.15 -14.38 -7.77
CA ASN A 9 -20.85 -13.90 -9.12
C ASN A 9 -22.10 -13.44 -9.90
N SER A 10 -23.21 -14.16 -9.75
CA SER A 10 -24.48 -13.80 -10.38
C SER A 10 -25.14 -12.55 -9.76
N TRP A 11 -24.89 -12.27 -8.48
CA TRP A 11 -25.38 -11.08 -7.82
C TRP A 11 -24.56 -9.85 -8.24
N ILE A 12 -23.23 -10.00 -8.33
CA ILE A 12 -22.31 -8.96 -8.82
C ILE A 12 -22.66 -8.57 -10.27
N SER A 13 -22.85 -9.53 -11.17
CA SER A 13 -23.14 -9.24 -12.58
C SER A 13 -24.50 -8.57 -12.84
N LYS A 14 -25.47 -8.75 -11.94
CA LYS A 14 -26.80 -8.12 -12.05
C LYS A 14 -26.80 -6.68 -11.54
N ASN A 15 -26.01 -6.37 -10.52
CA ASN A 15 -26.01 -5.05 -9.89
C ASN A 15 -25.00 -4.08 -10.50
N PHE A 16 -23.96 -4.60 -11.14
CA PHE A 16 -22.93 -3.78 -11.79
C PHE A 16 -23.00 -4.02 -13.30
N LYS A 17 -23.56 -3.04 -14.04
CA LYS A 17 -23.53 -3.05 -15.51
C LYS A 17 -22.08 -2.96 -15.94
N SER A 18 -21.54 -4.07 -16.48
CA SER A 18 -20.22 -4.08 -17.10
C SER A 18 -20.26 -3.16 -18.33
N ASP A 19 -19.50 -2.07 -18.30
CA ASP A 19 -19.19 -1.33 -19.51
C ASP A 19 -18.37 -2.24 -20.42
N LYS A 20 -18.93 -2.56 -21.60
CA LYS A 20 -18.39 -3.54 -22.54
C LYS A 20 -17.03 -3.17 -23.17
N ASN A 21 -16.45 -2.03 -22.82
CA ASN A 21 -15.20 -1.54 -23.41
C ASN A 21 -14.04 -1.29 -22.43
N ASN A 22 -14.15 -1.64 -21.14
CA ASN A 22 -13.01 -1.61 -20.24
C ASN A 22 -13.02 -2.82 -19.31
N ASN A 23 -12.03 -3.71 -19.50
CA ASN A 23 -11.70 -4.75 -18.54
C ASN A 23 -11.09 -4.09 -17.29
N THR A 24 -11.93 -3.61 -16.39
CA THR A 24 -11.55 -3.37 -15.00
C THR A 24 -12.81 -3.33 -14.15
N PHE A 25 -12.89 -4.25 -13.20
CA PHE A 25 -14.00 -4.35 -12.27
C PHE A 25 -14.07 -3.07 -11.45
N HIS A 26 -15.08 -2.22 -11.70
CA HIS A 26 -15.49 -1.19 -10.75
C HIS A 26 -16.32 -1.86 -9.66
N THR A 27 -15.67 -2.60 -8.76
CA THR A 27 -16.25 -2.87 -7.44
C THR A 27 -15.98 -1.66 -6.56
N THR A 28 -17.03 -1.17 -5.91
CA THR A 28 -17.19 0.16 -5.30
C THR A 28 -16.22 0.55 -4.18
N GLU A 29 -15.16 -0.20 -3.89
CA GLU A 29 -14.19 0.16 -2.84
C GLU A 29 -12.93 -0.74 -2.85
N CYS A 30 -12.36 -0.99 -4.03
CA CYS A 30 -11.08 -1.69 -4.10
C CYS A 30 -9.95 -0.66 -4.17
N ILE A 31 -9.06 -0.74 -3.19
CA ILE A 31 -7.82 0.01 -3.15
C ILE A 31 -6.91 -0.50 -4.25
N TYR A 32 -6.62 0.35 -5.23
CA TYR A 32 -5.75 0.02 -6.37
C TYR A 32 -4.40 0.68 -6.27
N PHE A 33 -3.38 0.06 -6.88
CA PHE A 33 -2.03 0.59 -7.09
C PHE A 33 -1.78 0.80 -8.59
N THR A 34 -1.17 1.92 -8.96
CA THR A 34 -0.59 2.19 -10.30
C THR A 34 0.92 2.38 -10.21
N ARG A 35 1.64 1.97 -11.26
CA ARG A 35 3.11 2.06 -11.41
C ARG A 35 3.49 3.06 -12.50
N GLU A 36 4.52 3.89 -12.26
CA GLU A 36 5.01 4.86 -13.25
C GLU A 36 6.12 4.38 -14.19
N SER A 37 6.85 3.30 -13.92
CA SER A 37 7.82 2.79 -14.91
C SER A 37 7.17 2.21 -16.18
N ASP A 38 5.83 2.18 -16.22
CA ASP A 38 5.01 1.94 -17.41
C ASP A 38 4.60 3.25 -18.14
N ALA A 39 5.10 4.42 -17.73
CA ALA A 39 4.65 5.72 -18.22
C ALA A 39 5.53 6.30 -19.34
N TRP A 40 4.94 6.37 -20.54
CA TRP A 40 4.90 7.62 -21.30
C TRP A 40 3.55 8.31 -21.01
N LEU A 41 3.50 9.64 -21.07
CA LEU A 41 2.26 10.42 -20.92
C LEU A 41 1.16 9.93 -21.87
N GLY A 42 -0.04 9.61 -21.33
CA GLY A 42 -1.26 9.40 -22.11
C GLY A 42 -1.75 7.97 -22.33
N LYS A 43 -1.22 6.95 -21.64
CA LYS A 43 -1.75 5.56 -21.69
C LYS A 43 -2.53 5.15 -20.44
N ASN A 44 -3.52 4.28 -20.64
CA ASN A 44 -4.29 3.65 -19.56
C ASN A 44 -3.36 2.83 -18.64
N HIS A 45 -3.41 3.14 -17.35
CA HIS A 45 -2.64 2.45 -16.32
C HIS A 45 -3.33 1.15 -15.90
N SER A 46 -2.57 0.07 -15.75
CA SER A 46 -3.07 -1.14 -15.10
C SER A 46 -3.28 -0.85 -13.60
N LYS A 47 -4.53 -1.01 -13.14
CA LYS A 47 -4.91 -0.89 -11.72
C LYS A 47 -4.91 -2.29 -11.11
N TYR A 48 -4.12 -2.51 -10.07
CA TYR A 48 -4.04 -3.79 -9.36
C TYR A 48 -4.54 -3.66 -7.94
N SER A 49 -5.32 -4.62 -7.46
CA SER A 49 -5.59 -4.79 -6.04
C SER A 49 -4.37 -5.41 -5.36
N TYR A 50 -4.03 -4.99 -4.13
CA TYR A 50 -2.93 -5.62 -3.39
C TYR A 50 -3.18 -7.12 -3.11
N LYS A 51 -4.46 -7.54 -3.08
CA LYS A 51 -4.88 -8.95 -2.91
C LYS A 51 -4.63 -9.80 -4.16
N ASP A 52 -4.43 -9.16 -5.30
CA ASP A 52 -4.18 -9.80 -6.59
C ASP A 52 -2.70 -9.73 -7.01
N PHE A 53 -1.89 -8.99 -6.25
CA PHE A 53 -0.44 -8.94 -6.45
C PHE A 53 0.20 -10.32 -6.25
N ASN A 54 1.28 -10.60 -6.97
CA ASN A 54 2.05 -11.87 -7.00
C ASN A 54 1.35 -13.07 -7.65
N LYS A 55 0.10 -12.94 -8.13
CA LYS A 55 -0.50 -13.96 -9.01
C LYS A 55 0.04 -13.91 -10.43
N ASN A 56 0.52 -12.74 -10.86
CA ASN A 56 0.79 -12.47 -12.27
C ASN A 56 2.28 -12.14 -12.55
N GLU A 57 2.98 -11.40 -11.69
CA GLU A 57 4.40 -11.03 -11.88
C GLU A 57 5.13 -10.85 -10.53
N SER A 58 6.47 -10.82 -10.57
CA SER A 58 7.38 -10.65 -9.41
C SER A 58 7.45 -9.18 -8.95
N PHE A 59 7.57 -8.94 -7.65
CA PHE A 59 7.78 -7.62 -7.04
C PHE A 59 8.97 -6.87 -7.64
N LEU A 60 10.08 -7.56 -7.92
CA LEU A 60 11.24 -6.94 -8.55
C LEU A 60 10.95 -6.47 -9.97
N PHE A 61 10.08 -7.18 -10.68
CA PHE A 61 9.61 -6.71 -11.99
C PHE A 61 8.84 -5.40 -11.85
N TYR A 62 8.14 -5.19 -10.73
CA TYR A 62 7.44 -3.95 -10.41
C TYR A 62 8.36 -2.83 -9.91
N THR A 63 9.48 -3.14 -9.28
CA THR A 63 10.42 -2.16 -8.75
C THR A 63 11.65 -2.05 -9.64
N ASN A 64 11.63 -1.09 -10.58
CA ASN A 64 12.87 -0.60 -11.22
C ASN A 64 13.74 0.14 -10.17
N ASN A 65 14.77 0.88 -10.58
CA ASN A 65 15.56 1.71 -9.65
C ASN A 65 14.70 2.63 -8.77
N GLU A 66 13.62 3.17 -9.34
CA GLU A 66 12.61 3.93 -8.61
C GLU A 66 11.21 3.60 -9.13
N SER A 67 10.21 3.60 -8.27
CA SER A 67 8.83 3.29 -8.62
C SER A 67 7.85 4.09 -7.76
N ARG A 68 6.79 4.61 -8.38
CA ARG A 68 5.68 5.25 -7.67
C ARG A 68 4.54 4.27 -7.53
N PHE A 69 3.95 4.21 -6.34
CA PHE A 69 2.74 3.49 -5.99
C PHE A 69 1.68 4.49 -5.57
N GLN A 70 0.48 4.39 -6.13
CA GLN A 70 -0.62 5.31 -5.82
C GLN A 70 -1.82 4.53 -5.32
N LEU A 71 -2.36 4.90 -4.16
CA LEU A 71 -3.55 4.35 -3.55
C LEU A 71 -4.80 5.07 -4.07
N TYR A 72 -5.72 4.35 -4.70
CA TYR A 72 -6.98 4.91 -5.21
C TYR A 72 -8.21 4.63 -4.35
N SER A 73 -9.13 5.59 -4.31
CA SER A 73 -10.51 5.44 -3.87
C SER A 73 -11.42 6.28 -4.78
N ASN A 74 -12.53 5.70 -5.28
CA ASN A 74 -13.45 6.37 -6.22
C ASN A 74 -12.75 7.08 -7.38
N ASP A 75 -11.83 6.37 -8.05
CA ASP A 75 -11.01 6.86 -9.17
C ASP A 75 -10.11 8.08 -8.87
N LYS A 76 -9.96 8.45 -7.59
CA LYS A 76 -9.06 9.49 -7.13
C LYS A 76 -7.89 8.90 -6.37
N VAL A 77 -6.72 9.51 -6.51
CA VAL A 77 -5.57 9.15 -5.69
C VAL A 77 -5.72 9.77 -4.31
N ILE A 78 -5.67 8.94 -3.28
CA ILE A 78 -5.78 9.37 -1.88
C ILE A 78 -4.44 9.30 -1.13
N SER A 79 -3.48 8.51 -1.60
CA SER A 79 -2.11 8.51 -1.07
C SER A 79 -1.14 8.03 -2.14
N GLU A 80 0.10 8.45 -2.03
CA GLU A 80 1.15 8.11 -2.98
C GLU A 80 2.46 7.85 -2.25
N ALA A 81 3.26 6.93 -2.75
CA ALA A 81 4.55 6.56 -2.18
C ALA A 81 5.55 6.28 -3.29
N LYS A 82 6.74 6.89 -3.17
CA LYS A 82 7.90 6.54 -3.98
C LYS A 82 8.72 5.47 -3.25
N LEU A 83 9.05 4.40 -3.95
CA LEU A 83 9.94 3.34 -3.50
C LEU A 83 11.19 3.34 -4.39
N ILE A 84 12.35 3.23 -3.77
CA ILE A 84 13.67 3.25 -4.43
C ILE A 84 14.37 1.93 -4.07
N VAL A 85 14.91 1.25 -5.09
CA VAL A 85 15.76 0.08 -4.89
C VAL A 85 17.20 0.55 -4.81
N SER A 86 17.75 0.58 -3.59
CA SER A 86 19.10 1.09 -3.33
C SER A 86 20.18 0.04 -3.66
N SER A 87 19.91 -1.23 -3.36
CA SER A 87 20.77 -2.36 -3.73
C SER A 87 19.93 -3.63 -3.85
N SER A 88 20.31 -4.52 -4.78
CA SER A 88 19.67 -5.82 -4.99
C SER A 88 20.73 -6.90 -5.18
N GLU A 89 21.20 -7.45 -4.06
CA GLU A 89 22.13 -8.58 -4.02
C GLU A 89 21.37 -9.91 -3.90
N LEU A 90 22.08 -11.03 -4.07
CA LEU A 90 21.49 -12.38 -3.97
C LEU A 90 20.89 -12.65 -2.59
N GLU A 91 21.57 -12.21 -1.53
CA GLU A 91 21.20 -12.49 -0.14
C GLU A 91 20.34 -11.37 0.46
N LYS A 92 20.45 -10.15 -0.09
CA LYS A 92 19.87 -8.96 0.51
C LYS A 92 19.32 -7.97 -0.51
N LEU A 93 18.11 -7.51 -0.25
CA LEU A 93 17.45 -6.41 -0.96
C LEU A 93 17.38 -5.18 -0.03
N ILE A 94 17.81 -4.01 -0.51
CA ILE A 94 17.75 -2.75 0.24
C ILE A 94 16.84 -1.78 -0.48
N LEU A 95 15.80 -1.35 0.24
CA LEU A 95 14.76 -0.47 -0.26
C LEU A 95 14.65 0.78 0.61
N GLN A 96 14.34 1.89 -0.04
CA GLN A 96 14.06 3.16 0.61
C GLN A 96 12.73 3.71 0.11
N PHE A 97 11.82 3.98 1.05
CA PHE A 97 10.71 4.87 0.78
C PHE A 97 11.27 6.30 0.66
N GLY A 98 11.04 6.90 -0.51
CA GLY A 98 11.29 8.31 -0.75
C GLY A 98 10.15 9.14 -0.17
N TRP A 99 9.47 9.89 -1.03
CA TRP A 99 8.33 10.68 -0.61
C TRP A 99 7.07 9.83 -0.44
N ILE A 100 6.30 10.16 0.60
CA ILE A 100 4.97 9.60 0.86
C ILE A 100 4.05 10.76 1.15
N THR A 101 2.95 10.86 0.41
CA THR A 101 1.98 11.94 0.54
C THR A 101 0.57 11.39 0.69
N SER A 102 -0.30 12.17 1.34
CA SER A 102 -1.72 11.88 1.47
C SER A 102 -2.54 13.03 0.89
N ASN A 103 -3.48 12.69 0.02
CA ASN A 103 -4.42 13.68 -0.50
C ASN A 103 -5.63 13.80 0.43
N ASN A 104 -5.50 14.66 1.45
CA ASN A 104 -6.55 14.88 2.46
C ASN A 104 -7.57 15.97 2.07
N THR A 105 -7.32 16.74 1.00
CA THR A 105 -8.20 17.86 0.60
C THR A 105 -9.60 17.41 0.19
N TYR A 106 -9.78 16.13 -0.17
CA TYR A 106 -11.09 15.58 -0.50
C TYR A 106 -11.91 15.13 0.72
N TRP A 107 -11.36 15.17 1.93
CA TRP A 107 -11.93 14.49 3.10
C TRP A 107 -12.11 15.40 4.31
N ASP A 108 -12.34 16.70 4.10
CA ASP A 108 -12.46 17.71 5.17
C ASP A 108 -11.31 17.62 6.19
N GLU A 109 -10.08 17.41 5.70
CA GLU A 109 -8.86 17.23 6.51
C GLU A 109 -8.86 16.02 7.46
N LYS A 110 -9.86 15.12 7.36
CA LYS A 110 -9.86 13.88 8.13
C LYS A 110 -8.77 12.94 7.61
N HIS A 111 -7.92 12.48 8.52
CA HIS A 111 -6.93 11.47 8.21
C HIS A 111 -7.60 10.12 8.05
N ILE A 112 -7.69 9.66 6.80
CA ILE A 112 -8.28 8.35 6.49
C ILE A 112 -7.27 7.20 6.68
N GLY A 113 -6.00 7.47 6.98
CA GLY A 113 -4.98 6.44 7.20
C GLY A 113 -4.39 5.82 5.92
N GLY A 114 -4.60 6.47 4.77
CA GLY A 114 -4.15 5.99 3.46
C GLY A 114 -2.65 5.77 3.35
N MET A 115 -1.81 6.64 3.94
CA MET A 115 -0.35 6.47 3.93
C MET A 115 0.09 5.16 4.62
N THR A 116 -0.42 4.90 5.83
CA THR A 116 -0.11 3.67 6.56
C THR A 116 -0.57 2.44 5.77
N PHE A 117 -1.76 2.50 5.16
CA PHE A 117 -2.28 1.42 4.33
C PHE A 117 -1.41 1.15 3.10
N LEU A 118 -1.03 2.21 2.38
CA LEU A 118 -0.20 2.15 1.18
C LEU A 118 1.19 1.54 1.48
N VAL A 119 1.88 2.03 2.50
CA VAL A 119 3.20 1.51 2.91
C VAL A 119 3.09 0.06 3.36
N ALA A 120 2.09 -0.28 4.18
CA ALA A 120 1.87 -1.65 4.63
C ALA A 120 1.57 -2.59 3.45
N SER A 121 0.87 -2.11 2.42
CA SER A 121 0.54 -2.90 1.25
C SER A 121 1.77 -3.20 0.41
N ILE A 122 2.61 -2.20 0.18
CA ILE A 122 3.88 -2.37 -0.56
C ILE A 122 4.76 -3.40 0.15
N ILE A 123 4.91 -3.28 1.47
CA ILE A 123 5.69 -4.24 2.26
C ILE A 123 5.07 -5.64 2.22
N TYR A 124 3.75 -5.76 2.39
CA TYR A 124 3.06 -7.05 2.33
C TYR A 124 3.28 -7.76 0.98
N ILE A 125 3.10 -7.02 -0.12
CA ILE A 125 3.31 -7.52 -1.47
C ILE A 125 4.75 -8.03 -1.64
N MET A 126 5.72 -7.21 -1.25
CA MET A 126 7.14 -7.51 -1.31
C MET A 126 7.51 -8.74 -0.49
N LEU A 127 6.98 -8.86 0.73
CA LEU A 127 7.22 -10.01 1.59
C LEU A 127 6.61 -11.29 1.01
N ASN A 128 5.46 -11.19 0.37
CA ASN A 128 4.77 -12.35 -0.22
C ASN A 128 5.28 -12.71 -1.63
N ASP A 129 6.34 -12.05 -2.10
CA ASP A 129 6.93 -12.32 -3.41
C ASP A 129 7.82 -13.58 -3.36
N LYS A 130 7.56 -14.52 -4.26
CA LYS A 130 8.26 -15.82 -4.29
C LYS A 130 9.76 -15.70 -4.56
N GLU A 131 10.19 -14.75 -5.37
CA GLU A 131 11.61 -14.56 -5.70
C GLU A 131 12.38 -13.91 -4.56
N LEU A 132 11.67 -13.25 -3.64
CA LEU A 132 12.23 -12.58 -2.47
C LEU A 132 12.12 -13.40 -1.18
N MET A 133 11.49 -14.57 -1.18
CA MET A 133 11.27 -15.39 0.04
C MET A 133 12.56 -15.79 0.74
N ASN A 134 13.65 -15.95 -0.02
CA ASN A 134 14.95 -16.39 0.49
C ASN A 134 15.97 -15.25 0.61
N ARG A 135 15.52 -13.99 0.59
CA ARG A 135 16.39 -12.81 0.76
C ARG A 135 15.99 -12.03 1.99
N ASP A 136 16.99 -11.53 2.72
CA ASP A 136 16.72 -10.54 3.75
C ASP A 136 16.34 -9.22 3.05
N ILE A 137 15.34 -8.53 3.59
CA ILE A 137 14.86 -7.28 3.00
C ILE A 137 14.98 -6.17 4.01
N GLU A 138 15.83 -5.21 3.70
CA GLU A 138 15.95 -4.00 4.47
C GLU A 138 15.07 -2.92 3.86
N VAL A 139 14.20 -2.33 4.68
CA VAL A 139 13.36 -1.22 4.27
C VAL A 139 13.65 -0.03 5.17
N SER A 140 13.81 1.12 4.54
CA SER A 140 14.01 2.38 5.23
C SER A 140 13.04 3.46 4.80
N LEU A 141 12.83 4.44 5.67
CA LEU A 141 11.97 5.58 5.43
C LEU A 141 12.51 6.79 6.20
N GLU A 142 12.71 7.88 5.48
CA GLU A 142 12.83 9.20 6.10
C GLU A 142 11.44 9.83 6.21
N ILE A 143 11.01 10.18 7.43
CA ILE A 143 9.70 10.73 7.72
C ILE A 143 9.59 12.12 7.08
N GLN A 144 8.75 12.22 6.05
CA GLN A 144 8.53 13.45 5.31
C GLN A 144 7.36 14.29 5.84
N SER A 145 7.17 15.48 5.26
CA SER A 145 6.33 16.58 5.75
C SER A 145 4.92 16.18 6.21
N ASP A 146 4.19 15.33 5.48
CA ASP A 146 2.83 14.93 5.86
C ASP A 146 2.79 14.08 7.15
N ALA A 147 3.69 13.11 7.26
CA ALA A 147 3.81 12.28 8.45
C ALA A 147 4.42 13.06 9.61
N LYS A 148 5.32 14.00 9.33
CA LYS A 148 5.88 14.91 10.32
C LYS A 148 4.81 15.84 10.89
N ARG A 149 3.99 16.44 10.02
CA ARG A 149 2.84 17.26 10.41
C ARG A 149 1.87 16.49 11.29
N LEU A 150 1.56 15.24 10.95
CA LEU A 150 0.74 14.36 11.78
C LEU A 150 1.32 14.11 13.18
N LEU A 151 2.64 13.94 13.26
CA LEU A 151 3.34 13.77 14.51
C LEU A 151 3.33 15.06 15.33
N GLU A 152 3.59 16.21 14.71
CA GLU A 152 3.66 17.53 15.35
C GLU A 152 2.27 18.02 15.81
N GLU A 153 1.25 17.94 14.96
CA GLU A 153 -0.09 18.49 15.25
C GLU A 153 -0.97 17.53 16.07
N LYS A 154 -0.82 16.22 15.88
CA LYS A 154 -1.75 15.21 16.42
C LYS A 154 -1.06 14.15 17.29
N ASN A 155 0.26 14.19 17.45
CA ASN A 155 1.04 13.18 18.16
C ASN A 155 0.80 11.74 17.63
N ILE A 156 0.56 11.65 16.31
CA ILE A 156 0.34 10.40 15.59
C ILE A 156 1.62 10.04 14.85
N ASP A 157 2.30 9.03 15.37
CA ASP A 157 3.35 8.32 14.66
C ASP A 157 2.70 7.26 13.75
N VAL A 158 2.68 7.50 12.45
CA VAL A 158 2.01 6.62 11.48
C VAL A 158 2.82 5.38 11.09
N TYR A 159 4.11 5.34 11.41
CA TYR A 159 5.04 4.34 10.87
C TYR A 159 5.71 3.46 11.95
N TYR A 160 5.59 3.77 13.24
CA TYR A 160 6.24 2.95 14.28
C TYR A 160 5.82 1.48 14.27
N HIS A 161 4.54 1.19 14.04
CA HIS A 161 4.08 -0.18 13.92
C HIS A 161 4.65 -0.87 12.67
N ILE A 162 4.74 -0.15 11.55
CA ILE A 162 5.28 -0.70 10.30
C ILE A 162 6.76 -1.09 10.45
N PHE A 163 7.57 -0.21 11.05
CA PHE A 163 9.01 -0.43 11.21
C PHE A 163 9.38 -1.09 12.54
N ARG A 164 8.39 -1.48 13.35
CA ARG A 164 8.56 -2.09 14.69
C ARG A 164 9.55 -1.33 15.58
N THR A 165 9.55 -0.01 15.47
CA THR A 165 10.37 0.88 16.29
C THR A 165 9.54 1.48 17.42
N SER A 166 10.20 2.03 18.44
CA SER A 166 9.51 2.81 19.48
C SER A 166 8.75 3.98 18.86
N LYS A 167 7.61 4.31 19.46
CA LYS A 167 6.80 5.45 19.06
C LYS A 167 7.61 6.74 19.29
N MET A 168 7.69 7.58 18.27
CA MET A 168 8.26 8.91 18.41
C MET A 168 7.24 9.88 19.03
N ASN A 169 7.75 10.92 19.67
CA ASN A 169 7.01 12.11 20.05
C ASN A 169 7.42 13.28 19.14
N CYS A 170 6.76 14.43 19.28
CA CYS A 170 7.07 15.63 18.51
C CYS A 170 8.49 16.17 18.73
N ASP A 171 9.14 15.82 19.86
CA ASP A 171 10.47 16.32 20.24
C ASP A 171 11.62 15.41 19.78
N HIS A 172 11.31 14.29 19.13
CA HIS A 172 12.32 13.34 18.69
C HIS A 172 13.12 13.89 17.50
N LYS A 173 14.46 13.77 17.57
CA LYS A 173 15.37 14.22 16.50
C LYS A 173 15.50 13.24 15.34
N ASP A 174 15.15 11.97 15.54
CA ASP A 174 15.37 10.89 14.58
C ASP A 174 14.23 10.78 13.57
N ASN A 175 14.33 11.45 12.42
CA ASN A 175 13.30 11.36 11.38
C ASN A 175 13.45 10.13 10.47
N TYR A 176 14.15 9.09 10.91
CA TYR A 176 14.49 7.95 10.07
C TYR A 176 14.05 6.65 10.72
N ARG A 177 13.42 5.79 9.92
CA ARG A 177 13.03 4.43 10.31
C ARG A 177 13.71 3.43 9.40
N ARG A 178 14.08 2.31 10.00
CA ARG A 178 14.70 1.20 9.31
C ARG A 178 14.27 -0.09 9.99
N TYR A 179 13.96 -1.09 9.18
CA TYR A 179 13.67 -2.43 9.64
C TYR A 179 14.24 -3.45 8.66
N ILE A 180 14.70 -4.59 9.20
CA ILE A 180 15.21 -5.71 8.40
C ILE A 180 14.24 -6.87 8.57
N PHE A 181 13.60 -7.25 7.48
CA PHE A 181 12.79 -8.45 7.35
C PHE A 181 13.72 -9.63 7.05
N GLU A 182 14.12 -10.32 8.10
CA GLU A 182 14.94 -11.53 7.98
C GLU A 182 14.12 -12.69 7.41
N THR A 183 14.72 -13.46 6.51
CA THR A 183 14.12 -14.67 5.92
C THR A 183 13.47 -15.60 6.95
N LYS A 184 14.12 -15.79 8.10
CA LYS A 184 13.64 -16.68 9.18
C LYS A 184 12.30 -16.26 9.81
N ASN A 185 11.93 -14.98 9.72
CA ASN A 185 10.70 -14.43 10.30
C ASN A 185 9.61 -14.17 9.24
N ARG A 186 9.83 -14.58 7.98
CA ARG A 186 9.02 -14.15 6.83
C ARG A 186 7.51 -14.39 7.01
N ASN A 187 7.12 -15.57 7.49
CA ASN A 187 5.70 -15.90 7.67
C ASN A 187 5.06 -15.03 8.76
N ASP A 188 5.75 -14.84 9.87
CA ASP A 188 5.27 -13.99 10.96
C ASP A 188 5.16 -12.52 10.51
N ASP A 189 6.09 -12.07 9.66
CA ASP A 189 6.05 -10.73 9.06
C ASP A 189 4.86 -10.58 8.10
N ILE A 190 4.59 -11.57 7.24
CA ILE A 190 3.42 -11.58 6.35
C ILE A 190 2.12 -11.52 7.15
N ASP A 191 1.96 -12.39 8.15
CA ASP A 191 0.78 -12.44 9.03
C ASP A 191 0.58 -11.12 9.78
N TYR A 192 1.67 -10.48 10.21
CA TYR A 192 1.64 -9.17 10.86
C TYR A 192 1.09 -8.09 9.93
N PHE A 193 1.60 -8.02 8.70
CA PHE A 193 1.16 -7.02 7.73
C PHE A 193 -0.26 -7.29 7.23
N GLU A 194 -0.68 -8.54 7.07
CA GLU A 194 -2.07 -8.86 6.74
C GLU A 194 -3.05 -8.29 7.79
N LYS A 195 -2.73 -8.46 9.09
CA LYS A 195 -3.54 -7.89 10.18
C LYS A 195 -3.59 -6.35 10.13
N ILE A 196 -2.44 -5.69 9.88
CA ILE A 196 -2.41 -4.23 9.70
C ILE A 196 -3.31 -3.80 8.55
N LEU A 197 -3.24 -4.49 7.41
CA LEU A 197 -4.01 -4.18 6.22
C LEU A 197 -5.51 -4.31 6.48
N ILE A 198 -5.97 -5.41 7.08
CA ILE A 198 -7.39 -5.60 7.42
C ILE A 198 -7.89 -4.48 8.34
N LEU A 199 -7.12 -4.14 9.39
CA LEU A 199 -7.49 -3.08 10.33
C LEU A 199 -7.59 -1.71 9.63
N LYS A 200 -6.64 -1.39 8.74
CA LYS A 200 -6.60 -0.10 8.06
C LYS A 200 -7.61 -0.01 6.91
N GLU A 201 -7.87 -1.10 6.19
CA GLU A 201 -8.95 -1.19 5.18
C GLU A 201 -10.29 -0.85 5.82
N ASN A 202 -10.62 -1.50 6.94
CA ASN A 202 -11.86 -1.25 7.69
C ASN A 202 -11.95 0.20 8.20
N SER A 203 -10.84 0.77 8.69
CA SER A 203 -10.80 2.17 9.14
C SER A 203 -11.08 3.16 8.00
N ILE A 204 -10.51 2.91 6.82
CA ILE A 204 -10.73 3.74 5.61
C ILE A 204 -12.19 3.65 5.19
N ILE A 205 -12.72 2.44 5.02
CA ILE A 205 -14.11 2.19 4.59
C ILE A 205 -15.11 2.85 5.55
N ASN A 206 -14.92 2.70 6.86
CA ASN A 206 -15.81 3.32 7.85
C ASN A 206 -15.78 4.85 7.77
N THR A 207 -14.61 5.44 7.54
CA THR A 207 -14.48 6.90 7.43
C THR A 207 -15.16 7.42 6.16
N ILE A 208 -14.97 6.73 5.02
CA ILE A 208 -15.63 7.08 3.75
C ILE A 208 -17.16 6.98 3.90
N ASN A 209 -17.65 5.89 4.48
CA ASN A 209 -19.09 5.71 4.73
C ASN A 209 -19.68 6.76 5.68
N ALA A 210 -18.90 7.29 6.61
CA ALA A 210 -19.34 8.37 7.49
C ALA A 210 -19.40 9.73 6.80
N ILE A 211 -18.59 9.97 5.77
CA ILE A 211 -18.56 11.22 5.00
C ILE A 211 -19.68 11.27 3.96
N ASN A 212 -20.06 10.12 3.40
CA ASN A 212 -21.12 10.02 2.39
C ASN A 212 -22.56 9.96 2.97
N LYS A 213 -22.71 10.08 4.30
CA LYS A 213 -24.01 10.11 5.01
C LYS A 213 -24.42 11.54 5.30
#